data_AF-A0A397HND0-F1
#
_entry.id   AF-A0A397HND0-F1
#
_cell.length_a   1.000
_cell.length_b   1.000
_cell.length_c   1.000
_cell.angle_alpha   90.00
_cell.angle_beta   90.00
_cell.angle_gamma   90.00
#
_symmetry.space_group_name_H-M   'P 1'
#
loop_
_entity.id
_entity.type
_entity.pdbx_description
1 polymer ?
#
loop_
_entity_poly.entity_id
_entity_poly.type
_entity_poly.pdbx_seq_one_letter_code
_entity_poly.pdbx_strand_id
1 'polypeptide(L)'
;MRQIIDDLKEYCLEEISLEGALGCGLEELWIFVQDFFNQRFSYVEPLDIPAGLLKFETPEVPYADDYFKEFYWIRFMKSEELIFFIIKDKNEQSDLDSTIEKPKLYGMTLNDIKTTYGDKFRMKATTNYKKRILFGAVDTTQNIPPIAYNILQQIARKRNVGATQADLIKLLKINTKSFLHNIKILTDLNLIVNLPVVVKGTTSTNNYILGKFSDQTPACKEKEDEKLSSLVHGLSNGESESTMSKRRGRPKGSKNKNPPENTKSL
;
A
#
# COMPACT_ATOMS: atom_id res chain seq x y z
N MET A 1 6.44 -29.59 -2.93
CA MET A 1 7.68 -28.77 -2.91
C MET A 1 7.81 -27.81 -4.08
N ARG A 2 7.73 -28.22 -5.36
CA ARG A 2 7.84 -27.26 -6.50
C ARG A 2 6.84 -26.10 -6.42
N GLN A 3 5.55 -26.41 -6.22
CA GLN A 3 4.50 -25.39 -6.11
C GLN A 3 4.81 -24.33 -5.04
N ILE A 4 5.23 -24.73 -3.84
CA ILE A 4 5.54 -23.80 -2.74
C ILE A 4 6.69 -22.86 -3.10
N ILE A 5 7.70 -23.35 -3.82
CA ILE A 5 8.84 -22.52 -4.24
C ILE A 5 8.44 -21.54 -5.35
N ASP A 6 7.55 -21.96 -6.25
CA ASP A 6 7.01 -21.09 -7.30
C ASP A 6 6.10 -20.00 -6.69
N ASP A 7 5.24 -20.38 -5.73
CA ASP A 7 4.39 -19.45 -4.96
C ASP A 7 5.23 -18.44 -4.15
N LEU A 8 6.29 -18.92 -3.48
CA LEU A 8 7.23 -18.06 -2.74
C LEU A 8 7.94 -17.07 -3.68
N LYS A 9 8.35 -17.54 -4.86
CA LYS A 9 8.98 -16.69 -5.88
C LYS A 9 8.03 -15.60 -6.34
N GLU A 10 6.78 -15.95 -6.64
CA GLU A 10 5.77 -14.96 -7.04
C GLU A 10 5.56 -13.94 -5.92
N TYR A 11 5.37 -14.40 -4.67
CA TYR A 11 5.23 -13.54 -3.49
C TYR A 11 6.41 -12.56 -3.34
N CYS A 12 7.65 -13.04 -3.37
CA CYS A 12 8.82 -12.16 -3.27
C CYS A 12 8.91 -11.17 -4.43
N LEU A 13 8.55 -11.57 -5.66
CA LEU A 13 8.54 -10.66 -6.80
C LEU A 13 7.48 -9.57 -6.66
N GLU A 14 6.30 -9.89 -6.13
CA GLU A 14 5.28 -8.91 -5.80
C GLU A 14 5.78 -7.92 -4.76
N GLU A 15 6.38 -8.41 -3.66
CA GLU A 15 6.91 -7.57 -2.59
C GLU A 15 8.01 -6.61 -3.08
N ILE A 16 8.98 -7.12 -3.84
CA ILE A 16 10.02 -6.28 -4.46
C ILE A 16 9.43 -5.27 -5.44
N SER A 17 8.30 -5.59 -6.09
CA SER A 17 7.64 -4.66 -7.00
C SER A 17 7.04 -3.47 -6.26
N LEU A 18 6.53 -3.70 -5.04
CA LEU A 18 5.94 -2.67 -4.19
C LEU A 18 7.00 -1.69 -3.64
N GLU A 19 8.26 -2.13 -3.49
CA GLU A 19 9.38 -1.23 -3.15
C GLU A 19 9.72 -0.20 -4.25
N GLY A 20 9.31 -0.46 -5.49
CA GLY A 20 9.33 0.51 -6.57
C GLY A 20 10.71 0.79 -7.16
N ALA A 21 11.17 2.04 -7.11
CA ALA A 21 12.43 2.48 -7.71
C ALA A 21 13.65 2.28 -6.81
N LEU A 22 13.45 2.35 -5.49
CA LEU A 22 14.53 2.18 -4.49
C LEU A 22 15.03 0.73 -4.45
N GLY A 23 14.18 -0.21 -4.86
CA GLY A 23 14.46 -1.63 -4.83
C GLY A 23 14.53 -2.20 -3.42
N CYS A 24 14.89 -3.47 -3.36
CA CYS A 24 14.99 -4.29 -2.18
C CYS A 24 16.46 -4.71 -1.99
N GLY A 25 16.97 -4.66 -0.77
CA GLY A 25 18.25 -5.25 -0.38
C GLY A 25 18.16 -6.76 -0.20
N LEU A 26 19.30 -7.39 0.07
CA LEU A 26 19.36 -8.84 0.31
C LEU A 26 18.70 -9.24 1.64
N GLU A 27 18.90 -8.44 2.69
CA GLU A 27 18.29 -8.73 4.01
C GLU A 27 16.77 -8.59 3.98
N GLU A 28 16.26 -7.58 3.27
CA GLU A 28 14.83 -7.35 3.08
C GLU A 28 14.15 -8.51 2.32
N LEU A 29 14.84 -9.12 1.35
CA LEU A 29 14.35 -10.31 0.66
C LEU A 29 14.09 -11.46 1.65
N TRP A 30 14.98 -11.66 2.62
CA TRP A 30 14.82 -12.73 3.60
C TRP A 30 13.68 -12.47 4.58
N ILE A 31 13.39 -11.21 4.88
CA ILE A 31 12.19 -10.82 5.63
C ILE A 31 10.94 -11.25 4.84
N PHE A 32 10.86 -10.97 3.54
CA PHE A 32 9.72 -11.40 2.71
C PHE A 32 9.58 -12.92 2.68
N VAL A 33 10.68 -13.66 2.57
CA VAL A 33 10.65 -15.14 2.62
C VAL A 33 10.08 -15.62 3.95
N GLN A 34 10.53 -15.05 5.06
CA GLN A 34 10.03 -15.43 6.38
C GLN A 34 8.57 -15.04 6.57
N ASP A 35 8.15 -13.87 6.09
CA ASP A 35 6.77 -13.42 6.13
C ASP A 35 5.85 -14.35 5.33
N PHE A 36 6.29 -14.86 4.18
CA PHE A 36 5.57 -15.88 3.43
C PHE A 36 5.39 -17.16 4.24
N PHE A 37 6.45 -17.66 4.89
CA PHE A 37 6.34 -18.85 5.74
C PHE A 37 5.41 -18.63 6.93
N ASN A 38 5.53 -17.48 7.59
CA ASN A 38 4.63 -17.11 8.67
C ASN A 38 3.17 -17.11 8.19
N GLN A 39 2.85 -16.45 7.08
CA GLN A 39 1.48 -16.43 6.55
C GLN A 39 0.97 -17.81 6.14
N ARG A 40 1.83 -18.63 5.52
CA ARG A 40 1.43 -19.93 4.97
C ARG A 40 1.28 -21.02 6.02
N PHE A 41 2.11 -20.99 7.06
CA PHE A 41 2.23 -22.06 8.06
C PHE A 41 1.78 -21.68 9.47
N SER A 42 1.48 -20.41 9.75
CA SER A 42 0.94 -20.01 11.07
C SER A 42 -0.56 -20.32 11.26
N TYR A 43 -1.20 -20.97 10.28
CA TYR A 43 -2.62 -21.35 10.42
C TYR A 43 -2.75 -22.62 11.25
N VAL A 44 -2.93 -22.45 12.56
CA VAL A 44 -3.51 -23.48 13.43
C VAL A 44 -4.99 -23.12 13.57
N GLU A 45 -5.86 -23.84 12.88
CA GLU A 45 -7.29 -23.81 13.23
C GLU A 45 -7.40 -24.27 14.69
N PRO A 46 -8.09 -23.52 15.58
CA PRO A 46 -8.38 -24.01 16.91
C PRO A 46 -9.38 -25.16 16.77
N LEU A 47 -8.86 -26.37 16.58
CA LEU A 47 -9.66 -27.57 16.79
C LEU A 47 -10.04 -27.57 18.29
N ASP A 48 -11.31 -27.80 18.59
CA ASP A 48 -11.85 -28.07 19.92
C ASP A 48 -11.28 -29.41 20.46
N ILE A 49 -9.97 -29.49 20.61
CA ILE A 49 -9.27 -30.66 21.13
C ILE A 49 -9.30 -30.53 22.65
N PRO A 50 -9.86 -31.51 23.37
CA PRO A 50 -9.83 -31.53 24.83
C PRO A 50 -8.39 -31.35 25.33
N ALA A 51 -8.21 -30.45 26.31
CA ALA A 51 -6.90 -30.04 26.84
C ALA A 51 -5.96 -31.19 27.26
N GLY A 52 -6.49 -32.42 27.43
CA GLY A 52 -5.71 -33.62 27.73
C GLY A 52 -4.96 -34.26 26.55
N LEU A 53 -5.22 -33.87 25.29
CA LEU A 53 -4.58 -34.43 24.09
C LEU A 53 -3.62 -33.46 23.37
N LEU A 54 -3.46 -32.22 23.86
CA LEU A 54 -2.52 -31.23 23.34
C LEU A 54 -1.07 -31.52 23.77
N LYS A 55 -0.54 -32.68 23.37
CA LYS A 55 0.90 -32.96 23.32
C LYS A 55 1.41 -33.05 21.88
N PHE A 56 0.75 -32.38 20.96
CA PHE A 56 1.28 -32.19 19.62
C PHE A 56 2.04 -30.88 19.62
N GLU A 57 3.36 -30.98 19.45
CA GLU A 57 4.27 -29.88 19.20
C GLU A 57 3.61 -28.94 18.18
N THR A 58 3.47 -27.66 18.53
CA THR A 58 3.02 -26.64 17.58
C THR A 58 3.86 -26.77 16.31
N PRO A 59 3.26 -26.83 15.10
CA PRO A 59 4.04 -26.97 13.88
C PRO A 59 5.02 -25.80 13.81
N GLU A 60 6.32 -26.10 13.96
CA GLU A 60 7.36 -25.09 13.89
C GLU A 60 7.31 -24.45 12.51
N VAL A 61 7.08 -23.13 12.47
CA VAL A 61 7.12 -22.39 11.21
C VAL A 61 8.53 -22.53 10.63
N PRO A 62 8.68 -22.97 9.36
CA PRO A 62 9.99 -23.11 8.76
C PRO A 62 10.76 -21.79 8.81
N TYR A 63 12.02 -21.85 9.26
CA TYR A 63 12.93 -20.72 9.20
C TYR A 63 13.81 -20.78 7.96
N ALA A 64 14.05 -19.63 7.33
CA ALA A 64 15.00 -19.53 6.22
C ALA A 64 16.45 -19.63 6.73
N ASP A 65 16.95 -20.86 6.85
CA ASP A 65 18.36 -21.12 7.14
C ASP A 65 19.28 -20.77 5.96
N ASP A 66 20.59 -20.79 6.19
CA ASP A 66 21.55 -20.35 5.17
C ASP A 66 21.59 -21.30 3.95
N TYR A 67 21.36 -22.60 4.16
CA TYR A 67 21.24 -23.58 3.07
C TYR A 67 20.02 -23.29 2.18
N PHE A 68 18.87 -22.99 2.78
CA PHE A 68 17.68 -22.62 2.05
C PHE A 68 17.88 -21.32 1.28
N LYS A 69 18.50 -20.30 1.91
CA LYS A 69 18.80 -19.02 1.25
C LYS A 69 19.63 -19.23 -0.01
N GLU A 70 20.71 -20.00 0.06
CA GLU A 70 21.55 -20.30 -1.11
C GLU A 70 20.78 -21.05 -2.20
N PHE A 71 20.04 -22.08 -1.81
CA PHE A 71 19.22 -22.89 -2.72
C PHE A 71 18.14 -22.05 -3.44
N TYR A 72 17.48 -21.16 -2.69
CA TYR A 72 16.43 -20.29 -3.20
C TYR A 72 17.02 -19.19 -4.08
N TRP A 73 18.11 -18.56 -3.66
CA TRP A 73 18.78 -17.50 -4.39
C TRP A 73 19.11 -17.89 -5.84
N ILE A 74 19.70 -19.08 -6.03
CA ILE A 74 20.06 -19.60 -7.37
C ILE A 74 18.83 -19.73 -8.28
N ARG A 75 17.66 -20.06 -7.73
CA ARG A 75 16.40 -20.15 -8.48
C ARG A 75 15.78 -18.78 -8.70
N PHE A 76 15.81 -17.95 -7.66
CA PHE A 76 15.22 -16.63 -7.67
C PHE A 76 15.90 -15.73 -8.71
N MET A 77 17.23 -15.78 -8.79
CA MET A 77 18.04 -15.06 -9.78
C MET A 77 17.69 -15.36 -11.25
N LYS A 78 17.20 -16.57 -11.54
CA LYS A 78 16.80 -16.97 -12.90
C LYS A 78 15.52 -16.28 -13.37
N SER A 79 14.83 -15.58 -12.49
CA SER A 79 13.61 -14.85 -12.85
C SER A 79 13.94 -13.72 -13.82
N GLU A 80 13.31 -13.71 -14.99
CA GLU A 80 13.49 -12.68 -16.01
C GLU A 80 13.07 -11.30 -15.48
N GLU A 81 12.10 -11.29 -14.57
CA GLU A 81 11.50 -10.10 -13.97
C GLU A 81 12.39 -9.34 -12.98
N LEU A 82 13.58 -9.86 -12.65
CA LEU A 82 14.51 -9.17 -11.75
C LEU A 82 15.55 -8.34 -12.50
N ILE A 83 15.81 -7.16 -11.97
CA ILE A 83 16.89 -6.26 -12.36
C ILE A 83 17.74 -5.98 -11.12
N PHE A 84 19.05 -6.14 -11.24
CA PHE A 84 20.00 -5.91 -10.16
C PHE A 84 20.78 -4.63 -10.41
N PHE A 85 21.05 -3.85 -9.36
CA PHE A 85 21.78 -2.60 -9.48
C PHE A 85 22.50 -2.23 -8.19
N ILE A 86 23.45 -1.30 -8.30
CA ILE A 86 24.20 -0.77 -7.17
C ILE A 86 23.84 0.69 -7.00
N ILE A 87 23.45 1.06 -5.77
CA ILE A 87 23.25 2.46 -5.41
C ILE A 87 24.62 3.15 -5.38
N LYS A 88 24.76 4.23 -6.16
CA LYS A 88 25.89 5.15 -6.03
C LYS A 88 25.58 6.21 -4.98
N ASP A 89 26.59 6.61 -4.20
CA ASP A 89 26.42 7.62 -3.17
C ASP A 89 26.02 8.97 -3.79
N LYS A 90 25.13 9.69 -3.10
CA LYS A 90 24.35 10.86 -3.58
C LYS A 90 25.15 12.11 -3.98
N ASN A 91 26.47 12.03 -4.13
CA ASN A 91 27.32 13.18 -4.43
C ASN A 91 27.50 13.46 -5.92
N GLU A 92 27.00 12.60 -6.81
CA GLU A 92 27.03 12.86 -8.25
C GLU A 92 25.61 12.88 -8.79
N GLN A 93 25.26 14.01 -9.41
CA GLN A 93 23.95 14.36 -9.96
C GLN A 93 23.56 13.53 -11.21
N SER A 94 23.83 12.22 -11.23
CA SER A 94 23.40 11.34 -12.32
C SER A 94 22.50 10.23 -11.78
N ASP A 95 21.24 10.24 -12.23
CA ASP A 95 20.17 9.25 -11.98
C ASP A 95 20.47 7.84 -12.56
N LEU A 96 21.74 7.42 -12.61
CA LEU A 96 22.16 6.18 -13.26
C LEU A 96 22.80 5.24 -12.24
N ASP A 97 21.93 4.51 -11.55
CA ASP A 97 22.29 3.26 -10.87
C ASP A 97 23.08 2.36 -11.83
N SER A 98 24.20 1.82 -11.37
CA SER A 98 24.96 0.86 -12.18
C SER A 98 24.23 -0.49 -12.18
N THR A 99 23.55 -0.79 -13.28
CA THR A 99 22.87 -2.08 -13.48
C THR A 99 23.91 -3.19 -13.56
N ILE A 100 23.70 -4.26 -12.78
CA ILE A 100 24.55 -5.45 -12.78
C ILE A 100 23.95 -6.46 -13.77
N GLU A 101 24.78 -6.95 -14.68
CA GLU A 101 24.41 -8.02 -15.58
C GLU A 101 24.29 -9.36 -14.82
N LYS A 102 23.16 -10.07 -15.00
CA LYS A 102 22.91 -11.37 -14.36
C LYS A 102 24.04 -12.40 -14.52
N PRO A 103 24.71 -12.52 -15.69
CA PRO A 103 25.86 -13.42 -15.86
C PRO A 103 26.96 -13.26 -14.82
N LYS A 104 27.24 -12.03 -14.35
CA LYS A 104 28.28 -11.77 -13.35
C LYS A 104 27.90 -12.32 -11.98
N LEU A 105 26.60 -12.33 -11.68
CA LEU A 105 26.08 -12.79 -10.40
C LEU A 105 25.94 -14.33 -10.36
N TYR A 106 25.73 -15.00 -11.51
CA TYR A 106 25.56 -16.47 -11.52
C TYR A 106 26.80 -17.24 -11.05
N GLY A 107 27.98 -16.62 -11.13
CA GLY A 107 29.24 -17.20 -10.64
C GLY A 107 29.56 -16.87 -9.18
N MET A 108 28.73 -16.09 -8.49
CA MET A 108 28.98 -15.63 -7.11
C MET A 108 28.04 -16.31 -6.13
N THR A 109 28.55 -16.67 -4.95
CA THR A 109 27.72 -17.12 -3.83
C THR A 109 27.02 -15.93 -3.17
N LEU A 110 26.01 -16.19 -2.32
CA LEU A 110 25.36 -15.13 -1.53
C LEU A 110 26.36 -14.36 -0.65
N ASN A 111 27.32 -15.06 -0.07
CA ASN A 111 28.34 -14.45 0.76
C ASN A 111 29.30 -13.58 -0.06
N ASP A 112 29.63 -13.99 -1.29
CA ASP A 112 30.46 -13.19 -2.20
C ASP A 112 29.74 -11.90 -2.60
N ILE A 113 28.44 -11.97 -2.88
CA ILE A 113 27.61 -10.79 -3.21
C ILE A 113 27.57 -9.83 -2.02
N LYS A 114 27.35 -10.36 -0.81
CA LYS A 114 27.34 -9.56 0.42
C LYS A 114 28.70 -8.92 0.69
N THR A 115 29.80 -9.64 0.45
CA THR A 115 31.16 -9.11 0.65
C THR A 115 31.55 -8.09 -0.43
N THR A 116 31.15 -8.31 -1.68
CA THR A 116 31.55 -7.48 -2.84
C THR A 116 30.73 -6.19 -2.93
N TYR A 117 29.41 -6.29 -2.74
CA TYR A 117 28.48 -5.18 -2.97
C TYR A 117 27.83 -4.67 -1.67
N GLY A 118 27.76 -5.50 -0.64
CA GLY A 118 27.22 -5.15 0.68
C GLY A 118 25.85 -4.48 0.60
N ASP A 119 25.70 -3.43 1.41
CA ASP A 119 24.44 -2.68 1.53
C ASP A 119 24.09 -1.83 0.31
N LYS A 120 24.98 -1.74 -0.69
CA LYS A 120 24.71 -0.99 -1.93
C LYS A 120 23.97 -1.84 -2.96
N PHE A 121 23.98 -3.16 -2.80
CA PHE A 121 23.28 -4.09 -3.68
C PHE A 121 21.77 -3.93 -3.53
N ARG A 122 21.08 -3.74 -4.66
CA ARG A 122 19.62 -3.69 -4.72
C ARG A 122 19.09 -4.52 -5.87
N MET A 123 17.89 -5.03 -5.68
CA MET A 123 17.10 -5.71 -6.68
C MET A 123 15.75 -5.01 -6.86
N LYS A 124 15.27 -4.92 -8.09
CA LYS A 124 13.93 -4.41 -8.40
C LYS A 124 13.29 -5.26 -9.47
N ALA A 125 11.96 -5.29 -9.49
CA ALA A 125 11.23 -5.91 -10.57
C ALA A 125 11.28 -5.05 -11.86
N THR A 126 11.07 -5.67 -13.02
CA THR A 126 10.95 -4.96 -14.30
C THR A 126 9.83 -3.92 -14.26
N THR A 127 9.93 -2.89 -15.09
CA THR A 127 8.89 -1.85 -15.16
C THR A 127 7.52 -2.42 -15.52
N ASN A 128 7.47 -3.43 -16.39
CA ASN A 128 6.24 -4.07 -16.81
C ASN A 128 5.62 -4.87 -15.66
N TYR A 129 6.42 -5.65 -14.95
CA TYR A 129 5.94 -6.42 -13.80
C TYR A 129 5.46 -5.49 -12.67
N LYS A 130 6.22 -4.42 -12.36
CA LYS A 130 5.79 -3.42 -11.37
C LYS A 130 4.44 -2.79 -11.71
N LYS A 131 4.22 -2.42 -12.97
CA LYS A 131 2.92 -1.92 -13.43
C LYS A 131 1.84 -2.99 -13.24
N ARG A 132 2.08 -4.24 -13.64
CA ARG A 132 1.12 -5.33 -13.44
C ARG A 132 0.73 -5.50 -11.96
N ILE A 133 1.70 -5.44 -11.06
CA ILE A 133 1.43 -5.56 -9.61
C ILE A 133 0.70 -4.35 -9.05
N LEU A 134 1.09 -3.12 -9.43
CA LEU A 134 0.45 -1.91 -8.91
C LEU A 134 -0.96 -1.69 -9.45
N PHE A 135 -1.21 -2.01 -10.72
CA PHE A 135 -2.50 -1.80 -11.38
C PHE A 135 -3.43 -3.02 -11.26
N GLY A 136 -2.88 -4.22 -11.14
CA GLY A 136 -3.68 -5.45 -11.08
C GLY A 136 -4.49 -5.72 -12.32
N ALA A 137 -5.80 -5.87 -12.11
CA ALA A 137 -6.78 -6.09 -13.18
C ALA A 137 -7.13 -4.79 -13.93
N VAL A 138 -6.65 -3.62 -13.47
CA VAL A 138 -6.85 -2.35 -14.18
C VAL A 138 -5.90 -2.27 -15.38
N ASP A 139 -6.42 -1.80 -16.52
CA ASP A 139 -5.70 -1.71 -17.78
C ASP A 139 -4.32 -1.03 -17.62
N THR A 140 -3.25 -1.81 -17.75
CA THR A 140 -1.85 -1.34 -17.67
C THR A 140 -1.46 -0.35 -18.79
N THR A 141 -2.35 -0.16 -19.77
CA THR A 141 -2.20 0.76 -20.90
C THR A 141 -2.59 2.19 -20.56
N GLN A 142 -3.28 2.43 -19.44
CA GLN A 142 -3.59 3.78 -19.00
C GLN A 142 -2.34 4.54 -18.58
N ASN A 143 -2.07 5.65 -19.27
CA ASN A 143 -0.95 6.53 -18.97
C ASN A 143 -1.24 7.32 -17.68
N ILE A 144 -0.67 6.86 -16.57
CA ILE A 144 -0.63 7.62 -15.32
C ILE A 144 0.54 8.62 -15.38
N PRO A 145 0.34 9.88 -14.97
CA PRO A 145 1.42 10.85 -14.84
C PRO A 145 2.56 10.31 -13.95
N PRO A 146 3.85 10.57 -14.27
CA PRO A 146 4.98 10.08 -13.47
C PRO A 146 4.87 10.43 -11.98
N ILE A 147 4.31 11.60 -11.67
CA ILE A 147 4.08 12.06 -10.30
C ILE A 147 3.04 11.20 -9.58
N ALA A 148 1.90 10.90 -10.22
CA ALA A 148 0.89 10.01 -9.67
C ALA A 148 1.42 8.58 -9.48
N TYR A 149 2.27 8.11 -10.40
CA TYR A 149 2.94 6.82 -10.26
C TYR A 149 3.90 6.79 -9.05
N ASN A 150 4.66 7.86 -8.81
CA ASN A 150 5.50 7.98 -7.62
C ASN A 150 4.69 8.03 -6.33
N ILE A 151 3.56 8.75 -6.31
CA ILE A 151 2.62 8.76 -5.18
C ILE A 151 2.12 7.34 -4.89
N LEU A 152 1.69 6.62 -5.94
CA LEU A 152 1.19 5.26 -5.83
C LEU A 152 2.24 4.31 -5.25
N GLN A 153 3.51 4.42 -5.67
CA GLN A 153 4.61 3.65 -5.09
C GLN A 153 4.81 3.95 -3.60
N GLN A 154 4.77 5.22 -3.20
CA GLN A 154 4.94 5.55 -1.77
C GLN A 154 3.77 5.04 -0.92
N ILE A 155 2.55 5.02 -1.46
CA ILE A 155 1.39 4.41 -0.81
C ILE A 155 1.59 2.89 -0.68
N ALA A 156 2.04 2.23 -1.75
CA ALA A 156 2.32 0.79 -1.76
C ALA A 156 3.36 0.38 -0.72
N ARG A 157 4.41 1.18 -0.52
CA ARG A 157 5.44 0.93 0.52
C ARG A 157 4.91 1.03 1.94
N LYS A 158 3.89 1.87 2.17
CA LYS A 158 3.26 2.04 3.48
C LYS A 158 1.99 1.22 3.65
N ARG A 159 1.76 0.17 2.83
CA ARG A 159 0.50 -0.60 2.78
C ARG A 159 0.01 -1.15 4.14
N ASN A 160 0.92 -1.43 5.07
CA ASN A 160 0.56 -1.99 6.39
C ASN A 160 -0.19 -0.97 7.28
N VAL A 161 0.10 0.33 7.15
CA VAL A 161 -0.47 1.40 8.00
C VAL A 161 -1.30 2.39 7.17
N GLY A 162 -1.08 2.43 5.86
CA GLY A 162 -1.52 3.50 4.97
C GLY A 162 -0.58 4.71 5.04
N ALA A 163 -0.65 5.55 4.01
CA ALA A 163 0.11 6.78 3.94
C ALA A 163 -0.78 8.01 4.15
N THR A 164 -0.46 8.84 5.14
CA THR A 164 -1.20 10.09 5.39
C THR A 164 -0.88 11.13 4.31
N GLN A 165 -1.87 11.97 4.00
CA GLN A 165 -1.72 13.10 3.07
C GLN A 165 -0.53 14.01 3.45
N ALA A 166 -0.39 14.34 4.74
CA ALA A 166 0.66 15.23 5.21
C ALA A 166 2.06 14.63 4.99
N ASP A 167 2.21 13.31 5.22
CA ASP A 167 3.50 12.63 5.06
C ASP A 167 3.91 12.54 3.58
N LEU A 168 2.96 12.21 2.70
CA LEU A 168 3.24 12.10 1.26
C LEU A 168 3.62 13.44 0.64
N ILE A 169 2.94 14.52 1.01
CA ILE A 169 3.24 15.88 0.54
C ILE A 169 4.65 16.30 0.96
N LYS A 170 5.01 16.05 2.23
CA LYS A 170 6.35 16.35 2.76
C LYS A 170 7.44 15.52 2.07
N LEU A 171 7.19 14.22 1.90
CA LEU A 171 8.15 13.29 1.33
C LEU A 171 8.45 13.59 -0.15
N LEU A 172 7.40 13.87 -0.93
CA LEU A 172 7.53 14.10 -2.37
C LEU A 172 7.79 15.57 -2.73
N LYS A 173 7.70 16.49 -1.76
CA LYS A 173 7.87 17.94 -1.96
C LYS A 173 6.95 18.49 -3.07
N ILE A 174 5.72 18.01 -3.13
CA ILE A 174 4.71 18.41 -4.12
C ILE A 174 3.73 19.40 -3.50
N ASN A 175 3.27 20.38 -4.27
CA ASN A 175 2.21 21.28 -3.85
C ASN A 175 0.90 20.53 -3.55
N THR A 176 0.24 20.84 -2.42
CA THR A 176 -1.01 20.21 -1.98
C THR A 176 -2.10 20.15 -3.06
N LYS A 177 -2.27 21.23 -3.85
CA LYS A 177 -3.25 21.28 -4.95
C LYS A 177 -2.95 20.26 -6.05
N SER A 178 -1.68 20.13 -6.42
CA SER A 178 -1.24 19.14 -7.42
C SER A 178 -1.36 17.71 -6.86
N PHE A 179 -1.00 17.51 -5.60
CA PHE A 179 -1.17 16.23 -4.91
C PHE A 179 -2.63 15.76 -4.93
N LEU A 180 -3.58 16.61 -4.55
CA LEU A 180 -5.01 16.28 -4.54
C LEU A 180 -5.56 15.94 -5.94
N HIS A 181 -5.08 16.61 -6.99
CA HIS A 181 -5.44 16.28 -8.36
C HIS A 181 -4.96 14.87 -8.75
N ASN A 182 -3.71 14.54 -8.44
CA ASN A 182 -3.14 13.21 -8.72
C ASN A 182 -3.83 12.11 -7.89
N ILE A 183 -4.15 12.37 -6.63
CA ILE A 183 -4.94 11.45 -5.79
C ILE A 183 -6.31 11.20 -6.39
N LYS A 184 -7.00 12.26 -6.86
CA LYS A 184 -8.31 12.09 -7.51
C LYS A 184 -8.21 11.17 -8.73
N ILE A 185 -7.19 11.35 -9.58
CA ILE A 185 -6.94 10.44 -10.71
C ILE A 185 -6.76 9.00 -10.21
N LEU A 186 -5.93 8.78 -9.19
CA LEU A 186 -5.68 7.44 -8.64
C LEU A 186 -6.95 6.81 -8.01
N THR A 187 -7.81 7.61 -7.37
CA THR A 187 -9.10 7.16 -6.83
C THR A 187 -10.10 6.86 -7.94
N ASP A 188 -10.19 7.72 -8.96
CA ASP A 188 -11.08 7.51 -10.12
C ASP A 188 -10.70 6.24 -10.90
N LEU A 189 -9.41 5.86 -10.88
CA LEU A 189 -8.90 4.60 -11.43
C LEU A 189 -9.05 3.40 -10.48
N ASN A 190 -9.67 3.58 -9.31
CA ASN A 190 -9.81 2.57 -8.25
C ASN A 190 -8.48 1.92 -7.80
N LEU A 191 -7.37 2.63 -7.97
CA LEU A 191 -6.05 2.15 -7.55
C LEU A 191 -5.80 2.41 -6.06
N ILE A 192 -6.45 3.41 -5.49
CA ILE A 192 -6.33 3.78 -4.08
C ILE A 192 -7.68 3.98 -3.42
N VAL A 193 -7.77 3.62 -2.15
CA VAL A 193 -8.90 3.93 -1.26
C VAL A 193 -8.50 5.10 -0.37
N ASN A 194 -9.34 6.13 -0.35
CA ASN A 194 -9.19 7.29 0.52
C ASN A 194 -10.02 7.09 1.78
N LEU A 195 -9.36 6.96 2.93
CA LEU A 195 -10.01 6.82 4.23
C LEU A 195 -9.75 8.05 5.09
N PRO A 196 -10.79 8.77 5.55
CA PRO A 196 -10.60 9.74 6.62
C PRO A 196 -10.24 8.98 7.91
N VAL A 197 -9.08 9.27 8.49
CA VAL A 197 -8.65 8.75 9.79
C VAL A 197 -8.71 9.91 10.78
N VAL A 198 -9.42 9.71 11.89
CA VAL A 198 -9.52 10.71 12.96
C VAL A 198 -8.39 10.46 13.95
N VAL A 199 -7.41 11.36 13.98
CA VAL A 199 -6.34 11.29 14.98
C VAL A 199 -6.80 12.09 16.20
N LYS A 200 -7.04 11.39 17.32
CA LYS A 200 -7.31 11.97 18.64
C LYS A 200 -8.37 13.09 18.65
N GLY A 201 -9.53 12.84 18.03
CA GLY A 201 -10.76 13.64 18.23
C GLY A 201 -10.83 15.03 17.58
N THR A 202 -9.75 15.57 16.99
CA THR A 202 -9.77 16.98 16.53
C THR A 202 -9.33 17.19 15.08
N THR A 203 -8.59 16.27 14.46
CA THR A 203 -8.15 16.41 13.06
C THR A 203 -8.37 15.14 12.26
N SER A 204 -9.19 15.24 11.21
CA SER A 204 -9.33 14.21 10.19
C SER A 204 -8.22 14.37 9.16
N THR A 205 -7.34 13.39 9.06
CA THR A 205 -6.36 13.30 7.98
C THR A 205 -6.74 12.16 7.05
N ASN A 206 -6.66 12.43 5.74
CA ASN A 206 -6.87 11.39 4.74
C ASN A 206 -5.68 10.42 4.75
N ASN A 207 -5.99 9.14 4.91
CA ASN A 207 -5.08 8.02 4.78
C ASN A 207 -5.36 7.30 3.47
N TYR A 208 -4.31 7.04 2.70
CA TYR A 208 -4.42 6.38 1.40
C TYR A 208 -3.84 4.97 1.48
N ILE A 209 -4.61 4.01 0.95
CA ILE A 209 -4.24 2.58 0.90
C ILE A 209 -4.42 2.11 -0.54
N LEU A 210 -3.58 1.19 -1.00
CA LEU A 210 -3.73 0.57 -2.32
C LEU A 210 -5.00 -0.29 -2.35
N GLY A 211 -5.83 -0.15 -3.39
CA GLY A 211 -7.12 -0.84 -3.48
C GLY A 211 -7.01 -2.36 -3.33
N LYS A 212 -5.95 -3.00 -3.85
CA LYS A 212 -5.71 -4.44 -3.68
C LYS A 212 -5.50 -4.90 -2.24
N PHE A 213 -5.05 -4.01 -1.37
CA PHE A 213 -4.74 -4.31 0.03
C PHE A 213 -5.79 -3.74 0.99
N SER A 214 -6.93 -3.23 0.48
CA SER A 214 -7.98 -2.66 1.32
C SER A 214 -8.47 -3.63 2.39
N ASP A 215 -8.56 -4.91 2.07
CA ASP A 215 -9.17 -5.92 2.95
C ASP A 215 -8.19 -6.41 4.04
N GLN A 216 -6.90 -6.11 3.87
CA GLN A 216 -5.84 -6.53 4.78
C GLN A 216 -5.46 -5.44 5.80
N THR A 217 -5.76 -4.17 5.53
CA THR A 217 -5.41 -3.07 6.45
C THR A 217 -6.44 -2.92 7.58
N PRO A 218 -6.01 -2.87 8.87
CA PRO A 218 -6.92 -2.73 10.01
C PRO A 218 -7.79 -1.46 9.96
N ALA A 219 -7.30 -0.38 9.33
CA ALA A 219 -8.05 0.86 9.15
C ALA A 219 -9.31 0.74 8.25
N CYS A 220 -9.39 -0.30 7.40
CA CYS A 220 -10.63 -0.65 6.68
C CYS A 220 -11.56 -1.50 7.54
N LYS A 221 -11.01 -2.47 8.28
CA LYS A 221 -11.77 -3.39 9.15
C LYS A 221 -12.55 -2.64 10.23
N GLU A 222 -11.94 -1.63 10.85
CA GLU A 222 -12.60 -0.77 11.85
C GLU A 222 -13.85 -0.05 11.29
N LYS A 223 -13.87 0.30 10.00
CA LYS A 223 -15.02 0.96 9.36
C LYS A 223 -16.10 -0.02 8.91
N GLU A 224 -15.75 -1.25 8.55
CA GLU A 224 -16.74 -2.30 8.31
C GLU A 224 -17.46 -2.66 9.61
N ASP A 225 -16.72 -2.76 10.72
CA ASP A 225 -17.29 -3.01 12.05
C ASP A 225 -18.14 -1.82 12.57
N GLU A 226 -17.76 -0.57 12.26
CA GLU A 226 -18.56 0.62 12.60
C GLU A 226 -19.83 0.75 11.71
N LYS A 227 -19.76 0.34 10.43
CA LYS A 227 -20.94 0.23 9.54
C LYS A 227 -21.86 -0.92 9.95
N LEU A 228 -21.31 -2.06 10.36
CA LEU A 228 -22.09 -3.21 10.84
C LEU A 228 -22.73 -2.91 12.20
N SER A 229 -22.03 -2.23 13.11
CA SER A 229 -22.57 -1.82 14.41
C SER A 229 -23.69 -0.78 14.29
N SER A 230 -23.59 0.15 13.33
CA SER A 230 -24.66 1.11 13.06
C SER A 230 -25.88 0.49 12.36
N LEU A 231 -25.72 -0.63 11.63
CA LEU A 231 -26.83 -1.40 11.08
C LEU A 231 -27.55 -2.25 12.14
N VAL A 232 -26.82 -2.83 13.09
CA VAL A 232 -27.40 -3.65 14.18
C VAL A 232 -28.21 -2.80 15.17
N HIS A 233 -27.78 -1.56 15.46
CA HIS A 233 -28.59 -0.63 16.26
C HIS A 233 -29.81 -0.05 15.53
N GLY A 234 -29.85 -0.11 14.19
CA GLY A 234 -31.00 0.34 13.39
C GLY A 234 -32.17 -0.64 13.33
N LEU A 235 -31.98 -1.90 13.76
CA LEU A 235 -33.00 -2.95 13.70
C LEU A 235 -33.69 -3.25 15.05
N SER A 236 -33.29 -2.57 16.14
CA SER A 236 -33.85 -2.81 17.49
C SER A 236 -34.99 -1.87 17.89
N ASN A 237 -35.30 -0.82 17.11
CA ASN A 237 -36.38 0.12 17.45
C ASN A 237 -37.41 0.19 16.32
N GLY A 238 -38.13 -0.91 16.12
CA GLY A 238 -39.43 -0.92 15.43
C GLY A 238 -40.54 -0.90 16.47
N GLU A 239 -41.62 -0.16 16.17
CA GLU A 239 -42.80 0.15 17.00
C GLU A 239 -42.58 1.39 17.91
N SER A 240 -43.34 2.49 17.84
CA SER A 240 -44.68 2.72 17.31
C SER A 240 -45.02 4.22 17.26
N GLU A 241 -46.00 4.52 16.40
CA GLU A 241 -46.97 5.62 16.46
C GLU A 241 -46.69 7.07 15.99
N SER A 242 -47.63 7.48 15.15
CA SER A 242 -47.94 8.77 14.54
C SER A 242 -48.30 9.89 15.52
N THR A 243 -48.08 11.15 15.13
CA THR A 243 -49.17 12.16 15.00
C THR A 243 -48.69 13.53 14.49
N MET A 244 -49.68 14.25 13.94
CA MET A 244 -49.69 15.50 13.17
C MET A 244 -49.25 16.81 13.86
N SER A 245 -48.79 17.75 13.00
CA SER A 245 -49.14 19.20 12.93
C SER A 245 -48.60 20.20 13.96
N LYS A 246 -47.88 21.23 13.48
CA LYS A 246 -48.41 22.61 13.37
C LYS A 246 -47.45 23.62 12.72
N ARG A 247 -47.99 24.33 11.73
CA ARG A 247 -47.50 25.61 11.19
C ARG A 247 -47.62 26.73 12.24
N ARG A 248 -46.69 27.69 12.21
CA ARG A 248 -46.76 29.13 12.62
C ARG A 248 -45.33 29.67 12.46
N GLY A 249 -45.00 30.84 11.94
CA GLY A 249 -45.72 32.03 11.52
C GLY A 249 -44.64 33.13 11.39
N ARG A 250 -44.66 33.86 10.27
CA ARG A 250 -43.78 35.02 9.98
C ARG A 250 -44.17 36.19 10.89
N PRO A 251 -43.26 37.17 11.11
CA PRO A 251 -43.66 38.55 10.80
C PRO A 251 -42.61 39.34 9.99
N LYS A 252 -43.16 40.33 9.28
CA LYS A 252 -42.52 41.32 8.40
C LYS A 252 -42.16 42.60 9.17
N GLY A 253 -41.19 43.36 8.62
CA GLY A 253 -41.02 44.82 8.77
C GLY A 253 -39.64 45.21 8.21
N SER A 254 -39.45 45.75 7.00
CA SER A 254 -39.90 46.99 6.33
C SER A 254 -39.18 48.26 6.78
N LYS A 255 -38.39 48.85 5.85
CA LYS A 255 -38.15 50.29 5.51
C LYS A 255 -36.80 50.37 4.77
N ASN A 256 -36.70 50.35 3.44
CA ASN A 256 -37.10 51.33 2.40
C ASN A 256 -36.23 52.62 2.39
N LYS A 257 -35.44 52.81 1.31
CA LYS A 257 -35.21 54.08 0.55
C LYS A 257 -34.07 53.92 -0.49
N ASN A 258 -34.41 53.99 -1.77
CA ASN A 258 -33.55 54.34 -2.93
C ASN A 258 -33.77 55.84 -3.29
N PRO A 259 -33.27 56.37 -4.43
CA PRO A 259 -31.91 56.77 -4.85
C PRO A 259 -31.85 58.30 -5.17
N PRO A 260 -30.83 58.86 -5.85
CA PRO A 260 -30.84 59.03 -7.33
C PRO A 260 -29.42 58.85 -7.98
N GLU A 261 -29.26 58.32 -9.19
CA GLU A 261 -29.38 58.91 -10.54
C GLU A 261 -28.25 59.88 -11.00
N ASN A 262 -27.70 59.59 -12.20
CA ASN A 262 -26.83 60.41 -13.08
C ASN A 262 -25.38 60.70 -12.62
N THR A 263 -24.33 60.68 -13.46
CA THR A 263 -24.21 61.16 -14.85
C THR A 263 -23.01 60.51 -15.57
N LYS A 264 -23.16 60.35 -16.89
CA LYS A 264 -22.09 60.20 -17.89
C LYS A 264 -21.13 61.40 -17.87
N SER A 265 -19.85 61.20 -18.16
CA SER A 265 -19.12 61.95 -19.22
C SER A 265 -17.63 61.58 -19.30
N LEU A 266 -17.22 61.29 -20.54
CA LEU A 266 -15.90 61.42 -21.19
C LEU A 266 -14.73 60.55 -20.70
#